data_AF-A0A9Q0E485-F1
#
_entry.id   AF-A0A9Q0E485-F1
#
_cell.length_a   1.000
_cell.length_b   1.000
_cell.length_c   1.000
_cell.angle_alpha   90.00
_cell.angle_beta   90.00
_cell.angle_gamma   90.00
#
_symmetry.space_group_name_H-M   'P 1'
#
loop_
_entity.id
_entity.type
_entity.pdbx_description
1 polymer ?
#
loop_
_entity_poly.entity_id
_entity_poly.type
_entity_poly.pdbx_seq_one_letter_code
_entity_poly.pdbx_strand_id
1 'polypeptide(L)'
;MINVADWLVENRGKIEEGVKFLGKASEVLASTKGKFHPILKAVFVLSNEILNNPEGKEARYLAEQFELVNQKLESIQNEVDQIGSALEISSMNKQNFEREAQMLSQYEKFHEFLKAKPEFKGKKKEKFLSHYENTGGDLNLDTLYNAVTGQNFAGKLMLVTVVTGKARSRRAVEDFCACLKRLFLVGIIALMGHAALKEGAVDEEMMKKWQERMEDVETRMKAAVEDCTNNFAEQAKTDLEGELNSKTGSLETDFIKPILESLIKKYDWISWSIRVFRVKEAIWFFNWLAGKKFHGQGGGENSFEVMVNNKFKVVVSFCVEPVAINREFILQQIEEQKLKGNMMNVAEALSRNIPNCLVHAVSHYKVVVETNNFQPECYYYAKHKKAFICIHPV
;
A
#
# COMPACT_ATOMS: atom_id res chain seq x y z
N MET A 1 8.17 28.91 29.13
CA MET A 1 9.05 29.16 27.96
C MET A 1 9.97 27.97 27.82
N ILE A 2 9.91 27.27 26.69
CA ILE A 2 10.79 26.13 26.39
C ILE A 2 12.19 26.71 26.09
N ASN A 3 13.23 26.22 26.76
CA ASN A 3 14.60 26.49 26.32
C ASN A 3 14.85 25.68 25.03
N VAL A 4 14.92 26.36 23.89
CA VAL A 4 15.02 25.71 22.58
C VAL A 4 16.30 24.89 22.45
N ALA A 5 17.41 25.32 23.06
CA ALA A 5 18.67 24.59 23.03
C ALA A 5 18.56 23.24 23.74
N ASP A 6 18.01 23.22 24.96
CA ASP A 6 17.81 21.98 25.74
C ASP A 6 16.82 21.05 25.03
N TRP A 7 15.73 21.62 24.50
CA TRP A 7 14.74 20.86 23.74
C TRP A 7 15.33 20.19 22.50
N LEU A 8 16.23 20.88 21.78
CA LEU A 8 16.90 20.33 20.61
C LEU A 8 17.81 19.15 20.94
N VAL A 9 18.53 19.21 22.07
CA VAL A 9 19.39 18.10 22.54
C VAL A 9 18.56 16.83 22.76
N GLU A 10 17.37 16.95 23.33
CA GLU A 10 16.50 15.81 23.63
C GLU A 10 15.71 15.27 22.44
N ASN A 11 15.46 16.12 21.42
CA ASN A 11 14.51 15.80 20.34
C ASN A 11 15.15 15.66 18.96
N ARG A 12 16.44 16.02 18.76
CA ARG A 12 17.14 15.89 17.47
C ARG A 12 16.98 14.51 16.85
N GLY A 13 17.32 13.44 17.56
CA GLY A 13 17.24 12.08 17.01
C GLY A 13 15.81 11.68 16.61
N LYS A 14 14.80 12.13 17.36
CA LYS A 14 13.38 11.87 17.05
C LYS A 14 12.92 12.63 15.81
N ILE A 15 13.43 13.84 15.59
CA ILE A 15 13.17 14.64 14.40
C ILE A 15 13.80 13.97 13.18
N GLU A 16 15.08 13.62 13.26
CA GLU A 16 15.80 12.93 12.18
C GLU A 16 15.12 11.61 11.80
N GLU A 17 14.69 10.84 12.80
CA GLU A 17 13.90 9.63 12.59
C GLU A 17 12.57 9.94 11.88
N GLY A 18 11.80 10.93 12.35
CA GLY A 18 10.57 11.38 11.69
C GLY A 18 10.77 11.80 10.23
N VAL A 19 11.84 12.55 9.95
CA VAL A 19 12.23 12.97 8.58
C VAL A 19 12.53 11.77 7.69
N LYS A 20 13.16 10.72 8.24
CA LYS A 20 13.39 9.48 7.51
C LYS A 20 12.10 8.74 7.16
N PHE A 21 11.10 8.74 8.05
CA PHE A 21 9.80 8.12 7.82
C PHE A 21 8.93 8.89 6.81
N LEU A 22 9.11 10.20 6.70
CA LEU A 22 8.44 11.01 5.67
C LEU A 22 8.76 10.52 4.25
N GLY A 23 10.05 10.26 3.99
CA GLY A 23 10.54 9.92 2.65
C GLY A 23 10.33 8.47 2.21
N LYS A 24 9.60 7.65 2.98
CA LYS A 24 9.37 6.24 2.63
C LYS A 24 7.90 6.02 2.33
N ALA A 25 7.57 5.93 1.04
CA ALA A 25 6.23 5.60 0.57
C ALA A 25 5.74 4.22 1.07
N SER A 26 6.67 3.28 1.30
CA SER A 26 6.40 1.85 1.47
C SER A 26 6.58 1.28 2.89
N GLU A 27 7.00 2.06 3.88
CA GLU A 27 7.14 1.51 5.23
C GLU A 27 5.75 1.29 5.83
N VAL A 28 5.45 0.01 6.08
CA VAL A 28 4.22 -0.53 6.69
C VAL A 28 3.55 0.55 7.54
N LEU A 29 2.39 1.05 7.12
CA LEU A 29 1.69 2.15 7.81
C LEU A 29 1.49 1.89 9.31
N ALA A 30 1.45 0.62 9.73
CA ALA A 30 1.45 0.22 11.13
C ALA A 30 2.67 0.72 11.93
N SER A 31 3.81 0.94 11.28
CA SER A 31 5.05 1.44 11.88
C SER A 31 5.14 2.96 11.92
N THR A 32 4.20 3.72 11.32
CA THR A 32 4.31 5.20 11.23
C THR A 32 3.52 5.94 12.31
N LYS A 33 2.58 5.28 13.01
CA LYS A 33 1.70 5.93 13.99
C LYS A 33 2.48 6.76 15.00
N GLY A 34 2.17 8.06 15.07
CA GLY A 34 2.76 9.00 16.03
C GLY A 34 4.20 9.43 15.72
N LYS A 35 4.84 8.87 14.68
CA LYS A 35 6.20 9.26 14.26
C LYS A 35 6.28 10.64 13.61
N PHE A 36 5.12 11.24 13.32
CA PHE A 36 5.00 12.62 12.87
C PHE A 36 4.99 13.63 14.02
N HIS A 37 4.71 13.20 15.25
CA HIS A 37 4.64 14.11 16.41
C HIS A 37 5.94 14.90 16.63
N PRO A 38 7.14 14.30 16.56
CA PRO A 38 8.39 15.06 16.70
C PRO A 38 8.55 16.14 15.63
N ILE A 39 8.13 15.87 14.39
CA ILE A 39 8.18 16.86 13.30
C ILE A 39 7.22 18.01 13.62
N LEU A 40 5.96 17.72 13.95
CA LEU A 40 4.98 18.75 14.31
C LEU A 40 5.42 19.59 15.52
N LYS A 41 6.07 18.98 16.52
CA LYS A 41 6.66 19.70 17.64
C LYS A 41 7.82 20.60 17.21
N ALA A 42 8.70 20.12 16.32
CA ALA A 42 9.76 20.95 15.76
C ALA A 42 9.20 22.15 15.00
N VAL A 43 8.07 21.95 14.30
CA VAL A 43 7.37 23.04 13.61
C VAL A 43 6.86 24.07 14.59
N PHE A 44 6.16 23.63 15.63
CA PHE A 44 5.68 24.49 16.70
C PHE A 44 6.80 25.31 17.36
N VAL A 45 7.92 24.66 17.72
CA VAL A 45 9.07 25.32 18.35
C VAL A 45 9.70 26.33 17.38
N LEU A 46 9.90 25.98 16.11
CA LEU A 46 10.45 26.90 15.11
C LEU A 46 9.55 28.13 14.94
N SER A 47 8.24 27.92 14.80
CA SER A 47 7.30 29.01 14.57
C SER A 47 7.31 30.04 15.71
N ASN A 48 7.44 29.59 16.96
CA ASN A 48 7.61 30.49 18.10
C ASN A 48 9.01 31.12 18.16
N GLU A 49 10.08 30.37 17.85
CA GLU A 49 11.46 30.89 17.89
C GLU A 49 11.72 31.95 16.82
N ILE A 50 11.14 31.82 15.63
CA ILE A 50 11.25 32.81 14.54
C ILE A 50 10.71 34.19 14.96
N LEU A 51 9.75 34.25 15.87
CA LEU A 51 9.21 35.52 16.36
C LEU A 51 10.14 36.19 17.36
N ASN A 52 10.76 35.40 18.23
CA ASN A 52 11.53 35.90 19.36
C ASN A 52 13.00 36.15 19.00
N ASN A 53 13.59 35.27 18.18
CA ASN A 53 15.01 35.31 17.84
C ASN A 53 15.26 34.75 16.42
N PRO A 54 14.80 35.44 15.37
CA PRO A 54 14.86 34.94 13.98
C PRO A 54 16.28 34.67 13.44
N GLU A 55 17.29 35.28 14.05
CA GLU A 55 18.71 35.17 13.69
C GLU A 55 19.49 34.22 14.63
N GLY A 56 18.79 33.61 15.60
CA GLY A 56 19.36 32.67 16.57
C GLY A 56 19.94 31.42 15.92
N LYS A 57 20.91 30.78 16.58
CA LYS A 57 21.51 29.54 16.10
C LYS A 57 20.47 28.42 16.05
N GLU A 58 19.56 28.42 17.00
CA GLU A 58 18.45 27.49 17.17
C GLU A 58 17.41 27.67 16.06
N ALA A 59 17.03 28.91 15.73
CA ALA A 59 16.14 29.23 14.62
C ALA A 59 16.73 28.78 13.27
N ARG A 60 18.03 29.01 13.05
CA ARG A 60 18.73 28.53 11.84
C ARG A 60 18.76 27.01 11.75
N TYR A 61 19.12 26.32 12.84
CA TYR A 61 19.13 24.86 12.88
C TYR A 61 17.75 24.27 12.58
N LEU A 62 16.70 24.78 13.22
CA LEU A 62 15.34 24.32 12.98
C LEU A 62 14.91 24.60 11.54
N ALA A 63 15.26 25.75 10.96
CA ALA A 63 15.02 26.04 9.54
C ALA A 63 15.76 25.06 8.60
N GLU A 64 16.99 24.63 8.94
CA GLU A 64 17.72 23.59 8.21
C GLU A 64 17.02 22.22 8.30
N GLN A 65 16.50 21.84 9.47
CA GLN A 65 15.72 20.61 9.60
C GLN A 65 14.43 20.65 8.76
N PHE A 66 13.79 21.80 8.68
CA PHE A 66 12.66 22.03 7.78
C PHE A 66 13.05 21.96 6.31
N GLU A 67 14.26 22.36 5.94
CA GLU A 67 14.77 22.19 4.59
C GLU A 67 14.96 20.70 4.26
N LEU A 68 15.44 19.89 5.21
CA LEU A 68 15.54 18.44 5.04
C LEU A 68 14.16 17.79 4.90
N VAL A 69 13.18 18.24 5.69
CA VAL A 69 11.77 17.88 5.50
C VAL A 69 11.35 18.24 4.07
N ASN A 70 11.57 19.48 3.63
CA ASN A 70 11.17 19.93 2.30
C ASN A 70 11.79 19.08 1.18
N GLN A 71 13.10 18.80 1.23
CA GLN A 71 13.78 17.95 0.26
C GLN A 71 13.19 16.53 0.21
N LYS A 72 12.84 15.97 1.36
CA LYS A 72 12.15 14.67 1.41
C LYS A 72 10.75 14.75 0.82
N LEU A 73 10.02 15.82 1.08
CA LEU A 73 8.70 16.05 0.50
C LEU A 73 8.76 16.26 -1.02
N GLU A 74 9.78 16.94 -1.55
CA GLU A 74 10.01 17.13 -2.99
C GLU A 74 10.37 15.80 -3.69
N SER A 75 11.15 14.93 -3.05
CA SER A 75 11.42 13.57 -3.56
C SER A 75 10.12 12.76 -3.75
N ILE A 76 9.19 12.86 -2.79
CA ILE A 76 7.88 12.21 -2.88
C ILE A 76 7.07 12.81 -4.03
N GLN A 77 7.16 14.12 -4.30
CA GLN A 77 6.46 14.76 -5.43
C GLN A 77 6.95 14.25 -6.78
N ASN A 78 8.27 14.09 -6.95
CA ASN A 78 8.88 13.60 -8.19
C ASN A 78 8.63 12.11 -8.42
N GLU A 79 8.34 11.36 -7.36
CA GLU A 79 7.95 9.95 -7.42
C GLU A 79 6.43 9.76 -7.59
N VAL A 80 5.63 10.80 -7.32
CA VAL A 80 4.17 10.69 -7.24
C VAL A 80 3.45 11.85 -7.96
N ASP A 81 3.33 11.72 -9.29
CA ASP A 81 2.33 12.42 -10.13
C ASP A 81 0.87 11.99 -9.82
N GLN A 82 0.64 11.22 -8.75
CA GLN A 82 -0.57 10.43 -8.57
C GLN A 82 -1.67 11.09 -7.73
N ILE A 83 -1.45 12.21 -7.02
CA ILE A 83 -2.57 12.83 -6.28
C ILE A 83 -3.68 13.22 -7.27
N GLY A 84 -3.31 13.90 -8.37
CA GLY A 84 -4.23 14.19 -9.47
C GLY A 84 -4.90 12.94 -10.04
N SER A 85 -4.15 11.88 -10.37
CA SER A 85 -4.70 10.64 -10.94
C SER A 85 -5.51 9.76 -9.97
N ALA A 86 -5.26 9.84 -8.66
CA ALA A 86 -6.07 9.18 -7.63
C ALA A 86 -7.33 9.99 -7.31
N LEU A 87 -7.23 11.32 -7.37
CA LEU A 87 -8.37 12.24 -7.29
C LEU A 87 -9.28 12.14 -8.52
N GLU A 88 -8.73 11.86 -9.72
CA GLU A 88 -9.46 11.59 -10.97
C GLU A 88 -10.56 10.55 -10.83
N ILE A 89 -10.33 9.54 -9.98
CA ILE A 89 -11.26 8.44 -9.75
C ILE A 89 -12.40 8.83 -8.79
N SER A 90 -12.28 9.98 -8.11
CA SER A 90 -13.34 10.54 -7.28
C SER A 90 -14.10 11.64 -8.04
N SER A 91 -15.41 11.76 -7.86
CA SER A 91 -16.22 12.88 -8.37
C SER A 91 -15.87 14.24 -7.72
N MET A 92 -14.79 14.31 -6.92
CA MET A 92 -14.33 15.50 -6.17
C MET A 92 -13.24 16.30 -6.91
N ASN A 93 -13.02 15.98 -8.18
CA ASN A 93 -11.85 16.35 -8.99
C ASN A 93 -11.38 17.80 -8.90
N LYS A 94 -12.28 18.78 -9.08
CA LYS A 94 -11.84 20.17 -9.19
C LYS A 94 -11.48 20.78 -7.84
N GLN A 95 -12.30 20.53 -6.82
CA GLN A 95 -12.14 21.19 -5.52
C GLN A 95 -10.97 20.63 -4.71
N ASN A 96 -10.68 19.33 -4.80
CA ASN A 96 -9.54 18.75 -4.08
C ASN A 96 -8.20 19.09 -4.74
N PHE A 97 -8.15 19.11 -6.08
CA PHE A 97 -6.96 19.54 -6.82
C PHE A 97 -6.65 21.03 -6.54
N GLU A 98 -7.67 21.88 -6.52
CA GLU A 98 -7.50 23.29 -6.17
C GLU A 98 -6.98 23.46 -4.73
N ARG A 99 -7.51 22.69 -3.76
CA ARG A 99 -7.03 22.70 -2.37
C ARG A 99 -5.57 22.25 -2.25
N GLU A 100 -5.20 21.18 -2.95
CA GLU A 100 -3.82 20.71 -2.98
C GLU A 100 -2.88 21.82 -3.47
N ALA A 101 -3.19 22.41 -4.62
CA ALA A 101 -2.41 23.50 -5.20
C ALA A 101 -2.34 24.72 -4.25
N GLN A 102 -3.45 25.07 -3.61
CA GLN A 102 -3.50 26.15 -2.62
C GLN A 102 -2.58 25.85 -1.42
N MET A 103 -2.68 24.67 -0.79
CA MET A 103 -1.84 24.30 0.35
C MET A 103 -0.34 24.26 0.00
N LEU A 104 0.01 23.72 -1.17
CA LEU A 104 1.38 23.73 -1.67
C LEU A 104 1.88 25.16 -1.86
N SER A 105 1.10 26.01 -2.53
CA SER A 105 1.48 27.41 -2.76
C SER A 105 1.60 28.22 -1.46
N GLN A 106 0.77 27.95 -0.45
CA GLN A 106 0.86 28.55 0.89
C GLN A 106 2.19 28.21 1.55
N TYR A 107 2.55 26.93 1.52
CA TYR A 107 3.81 26.45 2.06
C TYR A 107 5.01 27.04 1.31
N GLU A 108 4.97 27.09 -0.02
CA GLU A 108 6.02 27.73 -0.83
C GLU A 108 6.25 29.18 -0.42
N LYS A 109 5.19 29.96 -0.20
CA LYS A 109 5.33 31.36 0.26
C LYS A 109 5.90 31.46 1.67
N PHE A 110 5.53 30.54 2.56
CA PHE A 110 6.13 30.48 3.89
C PHE A 110 7.63 30.16 3.82
N HIS A 111 8.00 29.18 2.99
CA HIS A 111 9.37 28.78 2.76
C HIS A 111 10.22 29.90 2.14
N GLU A 112 9.68 30.64 1.17
CA GLU A 112 10.30 31.85 0.64
C GLU A 112 10.57 32.90 1.74
N PHE A 113 9.69 33.02 2.73
CA PHE A 113 9.90 33.89 3.89
C PHE A 113 11.02 33.37 4.81
N LEU A 114 11.07 32.05 5.07
CA LEU A 114 12.13 31.45 5.88
C LEU A 114 13.52 31.69 5.28
N LYS A 115 13.65 31.55 3.96
CA LYS A 115 14.90 31.71 3.21
C LYS A 115 15.26 33.16 2.87
N ALA A 116 14.37 34.11 3.12
CA ALA A 116 14.58 35.50 2.75
C ALA A 116 15.74 36.13 3.54
N LYS A 117 16.58 36.89 2.84
CA LYS A 117 17.57 37.77 3.49
C LYS A 117 16.87 38.81 4.38
N PRO A 118 17.54 39.34 5.43
CA PRO A 118 16.94 40.29 6.37
C PRO A 118 16.23 41.48 5.70
N GLU A 119 16.81 42.05 4.65
CA GLU A 119 16.27 43.19 3.91
C GLU A 119 14.97 42.87 3.13
N PHE A 120 14.69 41.59 2.84
CA PHE A 120 13.49 41.14 2.13
C PHE A 120 12.47 40.42 3.01
N LYS A 121 12.81 40.10 4.27
CA LYS A 121 11.96 39.37 5.22
C LYS A 121 10.59 40.00 5.40
N GLY A 122 10.51 41.33 5.57
CA GLY A 122 9.24 42.04 5.75
C GLY A 122 8.30 41.88 4.55
N LYS A 123 8.79 42.14 3.34
CA LYS A 123 8.01 41.99 2.10
C LYS A 123 7.57 40.54 1.86
N LYS A 124 8.41 39.55 2.19
CA LYS A 124 8.08 38.13 2.05
C LYS A 124 7.05 37.68 3.10
N LYS A 125 7.13 38.20 4.33
CA LYS A 125 6.12 38.00 5.38
C LYS A 125 4.74 38.48 4.91
N GLU A 126 4.63 39.72 4.43
CA GLU A 126 3.36 40.28 3.94
C GLU A 126 2.77 39.45 2.79
N LYS A 127 3.62 39.04 1.84
CA LYS A 127 3.20 38.18 0.73
C LYS A 127 2.66 36.83 1.22
N PHE A 128 3.33 36.19 2.18
CA PHE A 128 2.87 34.93 2.75
C PHE A 128 1.52 35.09 3.45
N LEU A 129 1.38 36.08 4.35
CA LEU A 129 0.15 36.32 5.09
C LEU A 129 -1.03 36.58 4.15
N SER A 130 -0.86 37.50 3.19
CA SER A 130 -1.91 37.81 2.21
C SER A 130 -2.25 36.62 1.33
N HIS A 131 -1.25 35.85 0.88
CA HIS A 131 -1.48 34.67 0.06
C HIS A 131 -2.23 33.58 0.84
N TYR A 132 -1.88 33.35 2.10
CA TYR A 132 -2.55 32.37 2.97
C TYR A 132 -4.04 32.66 3.12
N GLU A 133 -4.38 33.90 3.44
CA GLU A 133 -5.77 34.36 3.61
C GLU A 133 -6.57 34.29 2.31
N ASN A 134 -5.94 34.63 1.17
CA ASN A 134 -6.60 34.66 -0.14
C ASN A 134 -6.74 33.28 -0.81
N THR A 135 -6.10 32.24 -0.27
CA THR A 135 -6.10 30.88 -0.84
C THR A 135 -6.78 29.86 0.07
N GLY A 136 -7.75 30.30 0.89
CA GLY A 136 -8.57 29.42 1.71
C GLY A 136 -7.99 29.07 3.07
N GLY A 137 -6.78 29.54 3.41
CA GLY A 137 -6.20 29.41 4.75
C GLY A 137 -6.31 28.01 5.37
N ASP A 138 -6.81 27.96 6.61
CA ASP A 138 -6.99 26.75 7.40
C ASP A 138 -8.18 25.88 6.95
N LEU A 139 -9.14 26.45 6.22
CA LEU A 139 -10.29 25.73 5.67
C LEU A 139 -9.86 24.57 4.76
N ASN A 140 -8.77 24.74 4.02
CA ASN A 140 -8.25 23.68 3.14
C ASN A 140 -7.83 22.44 3.92
N LEU A 141 -7.10 22.65 5.01
CA LEU A 141 -6.65 21.60 5.92
C LEU A 141 -7.82 20.92 6.64
N ASP A 142 -8.76 21.70 7.17
CA ASP A 142 -9.96 21.17 7.83
C ASP A 142 -10.83 20.37 6.86
N THR A 143 -10.97 20.83 5.62
CA THR A 143 -11.73 20.12 4.59
C THR A 143 -11.04 18.82 4.18
N LEU A 144 -9.72 18.82 4.03
CA LEU A 144 -8.94 17.61 3.73
C LEU A 144 -9.08 16.59 4.86
N TYR A 145 -8.96 17.03 6.11
CA TYR A 145 -9.21 16.19 7.28
C TYR A 145 -10.62 15.58 7.23
N ASN A 146 -11.65 16.39 7.06
CA ASN A 146 -13.05 15.92 6.99
C ASN A 146 -13.28 14.94 5.84
N ALA A 147 -12.60 15.11 4.70
CA ALA A 147 -12.71 14.20 3.57
C ALA A 147 -12.07 12.82 3.84
N VAL A 148 -10.93 12.81 4.53
CA VAL A 148 -10.27 11.57 4.99
C VAL A 148 -11.10 10.92 6.10
N THR A 149 -11.69 11.73 6.98
CA THR A 149 -12.41 11.23 8.15
C THR A 149 -13.88 10.88 7.90
N GLY A 150 -14.39 11.17 6.71
CA GLY A 150 -15.79 10.90 6.33
C GLY A 150 -16.79 11.87 6.97
N GLN A 151 -16.30 12.98 7.55
CA GLN A 151 -17.11 14.08 8.09
C GLN A 151 -17.49 15.10 7.00
N ASN A 152 -17.49 14.69 5.73
CA ASN A 152 -17.86 15.54 4.60
C ASN A 152 -19.37 15.44 4.30
N PHE A 153 -19.92 16.45 3.61
CA PHE A 153 -21.34 16.49 3.23
C PHE A 153 -21.80 15.29 2.38
N ALA A 154 -20.87 14.62 1.68
CA ALA A 154 -21.15 13.45 0.86
C ALA A 154 -21.16 12.13 1.65
N GLY A 155 -20.73 12.13 2.93
CA GLY A 155 -20.60 10.94 3.77
C GLY A 155 -19.63 9.87 3.24
N LYS A 156 -18.86 10.17 2.17
CA LYS A 156 -17.99 9.21 1.50
C LYS A 156 -16.54 9.42 1.93
N LEU A 157 -15.96 8.38 2.52
CA LEU A 157 -14.55 8.33 2.89
C LEU A 157 -13.68 8.40 1.62
N MET A 158 -12.80 9.40 1.56
CA MET A 158 -11.83 9.56 0.46
C MET A 158 -11.03 8.28 0.24
N LEU A 159 -10.51 7.69 1.32
CA LEU A 159 -9.71 6.47 1.27
C LEU A 159 -10.48 5.27 0.70
N VAL A 160 -11.76 5.10 1.02
CA VAL A 160 -12.60 4.03 0.45
C VAL A 160 -12.76 4.19 -1.06
N THR A 161 -12.89 5.43 -1.53
CA THR A 161 -12.97 5.73 -2.96
C THR A 161 -11.67 5.41 -3.67
N VAL A 162 -10.52 5.74 -3.08
CA VAL A 162 -9.20 5.43 -3.64
C VAL A 162 -8.95 3.93 -3.66
N VAL A 163 -9.23 3.22 -2.56
CA VAL A 163 -9.10 1.76 -2.48
C VAL A 163 -9.92 1.07 -3.57
N THR A 164 -11.18 1.47 -3.76
CA THR A 164 -12.05 0.92 -4.81
C THR A 164 -11.55 1.31 -6.20
N GLY A 165 -11.21 2.59 -6.38
CA GLY A 165 -10.80 3.17 -7.66
C GLY A 165 -9.49 2.61 -8.20
N LYS A 166 -8.54 2.30 -7.30
CA LYS A 166 -7.26 1.67 -7.63
C LYS A 166 -7.34 0.14 -7.61
N ALA A 167 -8.56 -0.43 -7.64
CA ALA A 167 -8.82 -1.86 -7.62
C ALA A 167 -8.03 -2.59 -6.52
N ARG A 168 -8.00 -2.01 -5.30
CA ARG A 168 -7.28 -2.52 -4.12
C ARG A 168 -5.80 -2.81 -4.36
N SER A 169 -5.15 -2.07 -5.25
CA SER A 169 -3.70 -2.09 -5.37
C SER A 169 -3.06 -1.50 -4.11
N ARG A 170 -2.48 -2.35 -3.25
CA ARG A 170 -1.80 -1.94 -2.03
C ARG A 170 -0.79 -0.81 -2.29
N ARG A 171 0.11 -1.00 -3.26
CA ARG A 171 1.14 -0.02 -3.61
C ARG A 171 0.54 1.33 -4.01
N ALA A 172 -0.49 1.33 -4.86
CA ALA A 172 -1.14 2.58 -5.26
C ALA A 172 -1.85 3.29 -4.09
N VAL A 173 -2.38 2.54 -3.12
CA VAL A 173 -2.98 3.11 -1.91
C VAL A 173 -1.90 3.62 -0.96
N GLU A 174 -0.78 2.91 -0.80
CA GLU A 174 0.39 3.36 -0.03
C GLU A 174 0.98 4.67 -0.60
N ASP A 175 1.18 4.75 -1.93
CA ASP A 175 1.64 5.94 -2.62
C ASP A 175 0.69 7.14 -2.35
N PHE A 176 -0.62 6.91 -2.46
CA PHE A 176 -1.61 7.94 -2.16
C PHE A 176 -1.55 8.40 -0.68
N CYS A 177 -1.36 7.46 0.26
CA CYS A 177 -1.22 7.79 1.68
C CYS A 177 0.05 8.61 1.96
N ALA A 178 1.17 8.29 1.31
CA ALA A 178 2.40 9.06 1.42
C ALA A 178 2.22 10.51 0.93
N CYS A 179 1.52 10.66 -0.18
CA CYS A 179 1.11 11.94 -0.74
C CYS A 179 0.21 12.75 0.19
N LEU A 180 -0.82 12.13 0.77
CA LEU A 180 -1.68 12.79 1.74
C LEU A 180 -0.91 13.23 2.99
N LYS A 181 0.00 12.40 3.51
CA LYS A 181 0.86 12.74 4.65
C LYS A 181 1.69 13.99 4.36
N ARG A 182 2.28 14.07 3.16
CA ARG A 182 2.98 15.26 2.69
C ARG A 182 2.06 16.48 2.68
N LEU A 183 0.88 16.34 2.08
CA LEU A 183 -0.06 17.45 1.96
C LEU A 183 -0.51 17.99 3.33
N PHE A 184 -0.83 17.12 4.28
CA PHE A 184 -1.11 17.54 5.66
C PHE A 184 0.08 18.26 6.28
N LEU A 185 1.29 17.73 6.14
CA LEU A 185 2.47 18.34 6.76
C LEU A 185 2.74 19.75 6.23
N VAL A 186 2.74 19.96 4.91
CA VAL A 186 2.97 21.30 4.34
C VAL A 186 1.87 22.28 4.75
N GLY A 187 0.62 21.82 4.80
CA GLY A 187 -0.50 22.65 5.26
C GLY A 187 -0.38 23.03 6.74
N ILE A 188 -0.07 22.07 7.62
CA ILE A 188 0.10 22.33 9.07
C ILE A 188 1.26 23.28 9.31
N ILE A 189 2.36 23.15 8.56
CA ILE A 189 3.49 24.08 8.61
C ILE A 189 3.04 25.49 8.23
N ALA A 190 2.33 25.65 7.12
CA ALA A 190 1.84 26.95 6.69
C ALA A 190 0.86 27.55 7.72
N LEU A 191 -0.03 26.74 8.29
CA LEU A 191 -0.94 27.18 9.35
C LEU A 191 -0.20 27.70 10.58
N MET A 192 0.75 26.92 11.12
CA MET A 192 1.53 27.32 12.29
C MET A 192 2.39 28.56 12.00
N GLY A 193 2.97 28.65 10.81
CA GLY A 193 3.71 29.82 10.36
C GLY A 193 2.84 31.07 10.27
N HIS A 194 1.60 30.94 9.78
CA HIS A 194 0.63 32.02 9.73
C HIS A 194 0.23 32.48 11.14
N ALA A 195 -0.15 31.56 12.02
CA ALA A 195 -0.50 31.85 13.42
C ALA A 195 0.63 32.62 14.11
N ALA A 196 1.87 32.11 14.04
CA ALA A 196 3.03 32.80 14.58
C ALA A 196 3.17 34.23 14.04
N LEU A 197 3.15 34.39 12.71
CA LEU A 197 3.47 35.68 12.09
C LEU A 197 2.35 36.72 12.20
N LYS A 198 1.09 36.30 12.33
CA LYS A 198 -0.09 37.17 12.43
C LYS A 198 -0.53 37.41 13.87
N GLU A 199 -0.58 36.35 14.68
CA GLU A 199 -1.12 36.39 16.06
C GLU A 199 -0.01 36.56 17.10
N GLY A 200 1.26 36.42 16.70
CA GLY A 200 2.41 36.61 17.58
C GLY A 200 2.77 35.39 18.44
N ALA A 201 2.06 34.27 18.25
CA ALA A 201 2.39 32.98 18.85
C ALA A 201 1.68 31.84 18.10
N VAL A 202 2.16 30.62 18.26
CA VAL A 202 1.37 29.41 17.98
C VAL A 202 0.80 28.88 19.29
N ASP A 203 -0.51 28.68 19.32
CA ASP A 203 -1.19 28.09 20.47
C ASP A 203 -0.86 26.60 20.64
N GLU A 204 -0.64 26.17 21.88
CA GLU A 204 -0.47 24.75 22.23
C GLU A 204 -1.71 23.92 21.88
N GLU A 205 -2.92 24.52 21.94
CA GLU A 205 -4.15 23.85 21.53
C GLU A 205 -4.14 23.50 20.04
N MET A 206 -3.63 24.40 19.19
CA MET A 206 -3.47 24.15 17.75
C MET A 206 -2.52 22.99 17.48
N MET A 207 -1.39 22.93 18.21
CA MET A 207 -0.42 21.85 18.10
C MET A 207 -1.03 20.50 18.51
N LYS A 208 -1.75 20.47 19.64
CA LYS A 208 -2.44 19.27 20.13
C LYS A 208 -3.53 18.81 19.15
N LYS A 209 -4.37 19.72 18.65
CA LYS A 209 -5.41 19.46 17.64
C LYS A 209 -4.82 18.73 16.43
N TRP A 210 -3.72 19.24 15.88
CA TRP A 210 -3.13 18.66 14.67
C TRP A 210 -2.33 17.38 14.91
N GLN A 211 -1.79 17.15 16.11
CA GLN A 211 -1.25 15.85 16.49
C GLN A 211 -2.35 14.78 16.51
N GLU A 212 -3.42 15.02 17.26
CA GLU A 212 -4.54 14.06 17.38
C GLU A 212 -5.19 13.77 16.01
N ARG A 213 -5.38 14.80 15.18
CA ARG A 213 -5.91 14.63 13.83
C ARG A 213 -4.99 13.83 12.92
N MET A 214 -3.67 14.03 13.01
CA MET A 214 -2.73 13.23 12.24
C MET A 214 -2.75 11.76 12.68
N GLU A 215 -2.90 11.46 13.97
CA GLU A 215 -3.06 10.08 14.42
C GLU A 215 -4.33 9.41 13.86
N ASP A 216 -5.46 10.14 13.79
CA ASP A 216 -6.70 9.63 13.17
C ASP A 216 -6.49 9.39 11.67
N VAL A 217 -5.89 10.35 10.96
CA VAL A 217 -5.54 10.21 9.54
C VAL A 217 -4.66 8.99 9.29
N GLU A 218 -3.59 8.80 10.07
CA GLU A 218 -2.71 7.64 9.97
C GLU A 218 -3.43 6.31 10.24
N THR A 219 -4.34 6.31 11.23
CA THR A 219 -5.15 5.13 11.56
C THR A 219 -6.06 4.74 10.39
N ARG A 220 -6.66 5.71 9.71
CA ARG A 220 -7.52 5.47 8.54
C ARG A 220 -6.73 5.01 7.32
N MET A 221 -5.56 5.61 7.09
CA MET A 221 -4.64 5.15 6.04
C MET A 221 -4.23 3.70 6.24
N LYS A 222 -3.88 3.33 7.49
CA LYS A 222 -3.55 1.96 7.85
C LYS A 222 -4.72 1.01 7.53
N ALA A 223 -5.94 1.34 7.94
CA ALA A 223 -7.13 0.54 7.65
C ALA A 223 -7.37 0.38 6.14
N ALA A 224 -7.10 1.40 5.33
CA ALA A 224 -7.24 1.34 3.87
C ALA A 224 -6.23 0.39 3.21
N VAL A 225 -4.98 0.37 3.70
CA VAL A 225 -3.97 -0.60 3.25
C VAL A 225 -4.28 -2.00 3.75
N GLU A 226 -4.75 -2.15 4.99
CA GLU A 226 -5.20 -3.43 5.54
C GLU A 226 -6.39 -4.01 4.74
N ASP A 227 -7.31 -3.17 4.26
CA ASP A 227 -8.38 -3.62 3.35
C ASP A 227 -7.80 -4.23 2.07
N CYS A 228 -6.76 -3.61 1.49
CA CYS A 228 -6.09 -4.14 0.31
C CYS A 228 -5.40 -5.48 0.60
N THR A 229 -4.73 -5.62 1.75
CA THR A 229 -4.04 -6.86 2.12
C THR A 229 -4.98 -7.96 2.54
N ASN A 230 -6.12 -7.66 3.17
CA ASN A 230 -7.06 -8.68 3.64
C ASN A 230 -7.95 -9.21 2.52
N ASN A 231 -8.26 -8.37 1.52
CA ASN A 231 -9.13 -8.74 0.40
C ASN A 231 -8.34 -9.02 -0.89
N PHE A 232 -7.02 -9.20 -0.81
CA PHE A 232 -6.16 -9.36 -1.99
C PHE A 232 -6.55 -10.58 -2.82
N ALA A 233 -6.93 -11.70 -2.19
CA ALA A 233 -7.24 -12.95 -2.88
C ALA A 233 -8.53 -12.83 -3.72
N GLU A 234 -9.57 -12.21 -3.17
CA GLU A 234 -10.83 -11.93 -3.89
C GLU A 234 -10.60 -10.94 -5.05
N GLN A 235 -9.79 -9.90 -4.81
CA GLN A 235 -9.43 -8.95 -5.85
C GLN A 235 -8.59 -9.61 -6.95
N ALA A 236 -7.60 -10.43 -6.59
CA ALA A 236 -6.73 -11.12 -7.55
C ALA A 236 -7.54 -12.07 -8.44
N LYS A 237 -8.54 -12.75 -7.88
CA LYS A 237 -9.50 -13.54 -8.66
C LYS A 237 -10.28 -12.68 -9.65
N THR A 238 -10.82 -11.55 -9.19
CA THR A 238 -11.57 -10.61 -10.05
C THR A 238 -10.71 -10.05 -11.18
N ASP A 239 -9.48 -9.65 -10.88
CA ASP A 239 -8.52 -9.15 -11.87
C ASP A 239 -8.19 -10.21 -12.92
N LEU A 240 -7.94 -11.45 -12.45
CA LEU A 240 -7.68 -12.58 -13.33
C LEU A 240 -8.88 -12.88 -14.24
N GLU A 241 -10.10 -12.89 -13.72
CA GLU A 241 -11.32 -13.05 -14.52
C GLU A 241 -11.43 -11.95 -15.59
N GLY A 242 -11.13 -10.70 -15.24
CA GLY A 242 -11.08 -9.58 -16.19
C GLY A 242 -10.03 -9.77 -17.29
N GLU A 243 -8.81 -10.17 -16.92
CA GLU A 243 -7.71 -10.40 -17.88
C GLU A 243 -8.04 -11.56 -18.82
N LEU A 244 -8.63 -12.64 -18.31
CA LEU A 244 -8.99 -13.83 -19.08
C LEU A 244 -10.17 -13.59 -20.03
N ASN A 245 -11.15 -12.77 -19.63
CA ASN A 245 -12.27 -12.39 -20.51
C ASN A 245 -11.83 -11.56 -21.71
N SER A 246 -10.70 -10.86 -21.61
CA SER A 246 -10.16 -10.05 -22.70
C SER A 246 -9.41 -10.87 -23.77
N LYS A 247 -9.07 -12.14 -23.49
CA LYS A 247 -8.23 -12.97 -24.38
C LYS A 247 -9.00 -14.16 -24.96
N THR A 248 -9.30 -14.12 -26.25
CA THR A 248 -9.87 -15.23 -27.03
C THR A 248 -8.75 -16.04 -27.71
N GLY A 249 -8.65 -17.35 -27.48
CA GLY A 249 -8.02 -18.23 -28.48
C GLY A 249 -7.20 -19.43 -28.04
N SER A 250 -6.26 -19.33 -27.08
CA SER A 250 -5.40 -20.47 -26.71
C SER A 250 -4.72 -20.26 -25.35
N LEU A 251 -4.75 -21.26 -24.46
CA LEU A 251 -4.06 -21.28 -23.17
C LEU A 251 -2.78 -22.15 -23.24
N GLU A 252 -1.88 -21.83 -24.18
CA GLU A 252 -0.54 -22.45 -24.24
C GLU A 252 0.39 -21.86 -23.16
N THR A 253 1.59 -22.43 -22.97
CA THR A 253 2.53 -21.98 -21.92
C THR A 253 2.88 -20.50 -22.02
N ASP A 254 2.90 -19.94 -23.23
CA ASP A 254 3.12 -18.51 -23.49
C ASP A 254 1.97 -17.62 -22.97
N PHE A 255 0.82 -18.21 -22.63
CA PHE A 255 -0.35 -17.52 -22.10
C PHE A 255 -0.32 -17.32 -20.59
N ILE A 256 0.23 -18.28 -19.83
CA ILE A 256 0.14 -18.27 -18.35
C ILE A 256 1.23 -17.42 -17.70
N LYS A 257 2.35 -17.20 -18.39
CA LYS A 257 3.47 -16.40 -17.87
C LYS A 257 3.10 -14.92 -17.71
N PRO A 258 2.45 -14.25 -18.68
CA PRO A 258 1.96 -12.88 -18.49
C PRO A 258 0.98 -12.73 -17.32
N ILE A 259 0.16 -13.75 -17.04
CA ILE A 259 -0.75 -13.74 -15.89
C ILE A 259 0.03 -13.75 -14.59
N LEU A 260 1.03 -14.64 -14.47
CA LEU A 260 1.89 -14.67 -13.29
C LEU A 260 2.62 -13.33 -13.11
N GLU A 261 3.15 -12.73 -14.18
CA GLU A 261 3.80 -11.43 -14.15
C GLU A 261 2.84 -10.31 -13.69
N SER A 262 1.58 -10.33 -14.15
CA SER A 262 0.52 -9.42 -13.73
C SER A 262 0.23 -9.53 -12.22
N LEU A 263 0.07 -10.76 -11.72
CA LEU A 263 -0.13 -11.03 -10.28
C LEU A 263 1.08 -10.58 -9.44
N ILE A 264 2.31 -10.92 -9.86
CA ILE A 264 3.54 -10.50 -9.16
C ILE A 264 3.65 -8.98 -9.12
N LYS A 265 3.35 -8.29 -10.23
CA LYS A 265 3.47 -6.84 -10.32
C LYS A 265 2.53 -6.13 -9.34
N LYS A 266 1.30 -6.63 -9.19
CA LYS A 266 0.27 -6.01 -8.33
C LYS A 266 0.35 -6.48 -6.87
N TYR A 267 0.75 -7.73 -6.65
CA TYR A 267 0.79 -8.42 -5.36
C TYR A 267 2.21 -8.94 -5.08
N ASP A 268 3.16 -8.02 -5.03
CA ASP A 268 4.60 -8.30 -4.95
C ASP A 268 5.04 -8.97 -3.66
N TRP A 269 4.20 -8.96 -2.62
CA TRP A 269 4.44 -9.63 -1.34
C TRP A 269 3.90 -11.08 -1.31
N ILE A 270 3.36 -11.59 -2.41
CA ILE A 270 2.73 -12.91 -2.49
C ILE A 270 3.53 -13.85 -3.38
N SER A 271 3.68 -15.09 -2.93
CA SER A 271 4.12 -16.20 -3.78
C SER A 271 2.90 -16.90 -4.39
N TRP A 272 2.92 -17.08 -5.70
CA TRP A 272 1.84 -17.54 -6.56
C TRP A 272 2.23 -18.83 -7.28
N SER A 273 1.28 -19.75 -7.40
CA SER A 273 1.34 -20.95 -8.24
C SER A 273 0.09 -21.01 -9.11
N ILE A 274 0.27 -21.08 -10.42
CA ILE A 274 -0.80 -21.15 -11.41
C ILE A 274 -0.72 -22.50 -12.10
N ARG A 275 -1.82 -23.25 -12.11
CA ARG A 275 -1.96 -24.49 -12.89
C ARG A 275 -3.16 -24.37 -13.81
N VAL A 276 -2.98 -24.75 -15.07
CA VAL A 276 -4.03 -24.72 -16.10
C VAL A 276 -4.18 -26.10 -16.71
N PHE A 277 -5.42 -26.57 -16.80
CA PHE A 277 -5.73 -27.84 -17.43
C PHE A 277 -7.11 -27.84 -18.08
N ARG A 278 -7.29 -28.74 -19.05
CA ARG A 278 -8.53 -28.87 -19.80
C ARG A 278 -9.59 -29.65 -19.00
N VAL A 279 -10.80 -29.11 -18.91
CA VAL A 279 -11.91 -29.76 -18.19
C VAL A 279 -12.38 -31.00 -18.92
N LYS A 280 -12.54 -30.92 -20.24
CA LYS A 280 -12.90 -32.05 -21.10
C LYS A 280 -11.79 -32.32 -22.10
N GLU A 281 -11.17 -33.48 -22.03
CA GLU A 281 -10.24 -33.95 -23.05
C GLU A 281 -10.96 -34.20 -24.37
N ALA A 282 -10.27 -33.97 -25.49
CA ALA A 282 -10.79 -34.22 -26.83
C ALA A 282 -11.19 -35.69 -27.03
N ILE A 283 -10.50 -36.58 -26.31
CA ILE A 283 -10.70 -38.02 -26.36
C ILE A 283 -11.54 -38.45 -25.16
N TRP A 284 -12.75 -38.94 -25.42
CA TRP A 284 -13.75 -39.24 -24.40
C TRP A 284 -13.30 -40.26 -23.35
N PHE A 285 -12.50 -41.27 -23.72
CA PHE A 285 -12.05 -42.30 -22.78
C PHE A 285 -11.12 -41.76 -21.68
N PHE A 286 -10.35 -40.70 -21.93
CA PHE A 286 -9.54 -40.06 -20.88
C PHE A 286 -10.41 -39.35 -19.85
N ASN A 287 -11.55 -38.78 -20.26
CA ASN A 287 -12.50 -38.18 -19.32
C ASN A 287 -13.16 -39.23 -18.43
N TRP A 288 -13.43 -40.42 -18.98
CA TRP A 288 -13.90 -41.55 -18.17
C TRP A 288 -12.78 -42.00 -17.21
N LEU A 289 -11.59 -42.34 -17.69
CA LEU A 289 -10.48 -42.78 -16.83
C LEU A 289 -10.09 -41.77 -15.73
N ALA A 290 -10.22 -40.46 -15.98
CA ALA A 290 -9.97 -39.43 -15.00
C ALA A 290 -11.07 -39.31 -13.92
N GLY A 291 -12.29 -39.77 -14.21
CA GLY A 291 -13.46 -39.68 -13.33
C GLY A 291 -13.99 -38.25 -13.16
N LYS A 292 -15.12 -38.10 -12.45
CA LYS A 292 -15.76 -36.79 -12.22
C LYS A 292 -14.95 -35.85 -11.31
N LYS A 293 -14.13 -36.42 -10.40
CA LYS A 293 -13.26 -35.70 -9.46
C LYS A 293 -11.78 -35.87 -9.84
N PHE A 294 -11.46 -35.42 -11.05
CA PHE A 294 -10.13 -35.55 -11.65
C PHE A 294 -9.10 -34.55 -11.12
N HIS A 295 -9.50 -33.63 -10.24
CA HIS A 295 -8.63 -32.72 -9.50
C HIS A 295 -9.24 -32.42 -8.14
N GLY A 296 -8.44 -31.98 -7.17
CA GLY A 296 -8.92 -31.57 -5.85
C GLY A 296 -7.81 -30.99 -4.97
N GLN A 297 -8.23 -30.27 -3.93
CA GLN A 297 -7.35 -29.48 -3.06
C GLN A 297 -7.56 -29.86 -1.59
N GLY A 298 -6.53 -29.73 -0.77
CA GLY A 298 -6.58 -29.93 0.68
C GLY A 298 -5.56 -29.06 1.40
N GLY A 299 -5.76 -28.85 2.70
CA GLY A 299 -4.76 -28.20 3.56
C GLY A 299 -4.82 -26.68 3.69
N GLY A 300 -5.81 -26.00 3.11
CA GLY A 300 -6.05 -24.57 3.31
C GLY A 300 -7.01 -23.94 2.30
N GLU A 301 -7.34 -22.66 2.51
CA GLU A 301 -8.22 -21.86 1.63
C GLU A 301 -7.44 -20.89 0.72
N ASN A 302 -6.10 -20.97 0.71
CA ASN A 302 -5.20 -20.10 -0.05
C ASN A 302 -5.19 -20.40 -1.55
N SER A 303 -6.36 -20.56 -2.15
CA SER A 303 -6.53 -20.84 -3.57
C SER A 303 -7.86 -20.35 -4.09
N PHE A 304 -7.92 -20.14 -5.40
CA PHE A 304 -9.17 -19.91 -6.12
C PHE A 304 -9.09 -20.50 -7.53
N GLU A 305 -10.27 -20.72 -8.11
CA GLU A 305 -10.42 -21.31 -9.43
C GLU A 305 -11.18 -20.36 -10.35
N VAL A 306 -10.74 -20.28 -11.60
CA VAL A 306 -11.40 -19.53 -12.68
C VAL A 306 -11.63 -20.44 -13.87
N MET A 307 -12.82 -20.35 -14.47
CA MET A 307 -13.22 -21.11 -15.65
C MET A 307 -13.10 -20.26 -16.91
N VAL A 308 -12.35 -20.74 -17.91
CA VAL A 308 -12.13 -20.03 -19.17
C VAL A 308 -12.81 -20.76 -20.33
N ASN A 309 -13.73 -20.05 -21.00
CA ASN A 309 -14.48 -20.54 -22.18
C ASN A 309 -15.15 -21.91 -21.99
N ASN A 310 -15.48 -22.30 -20.74
CA ASN A 310 -15.95 -23.63 -20.34
C ASN A 310 -15.03 -24.81 -20.77
N LYS A 311 -13.81 -24.52 -21.21
CA LYS A 311 -12.86 -25.51 -21.75
C LYS A 311 -11.72 -25.77 -20.77
N PHE A 312 -11.27 -24.73 -20.08
CA PHE A 312 -10.10 -24.81 -19.22
C PHE A 312 -10.43 -24.34 -17.82
N LYS A 313 -9.72 -24.92 -16.86
CA LYS A 313 -9.72 -24.52 -15.48
C LYS A 313 -8.35 -23.96 -15.14
N VAL A 314 -8.34 -22.78 -14.53
CA VAL A 314 -7.16 -22.11 -13.99
C VAL A 314 -7.27 -22.21 -12.47
N VAL A 315 -6.29 -22.85 -11.83
CA VAL A 315 -6.19 -22.98 -10.38
C VAL A 315 -5.01 -22.17 -9.91
N VAL A 316 -5.28 -21.09 -9.18
CA VAL A 316 -4.28 -20.25 -8.56
C VAL A 316 -4.25 -20.57 -7.08
N SER A 317 -3.06 -20.83 -6.54
CA SER A 317 -2.85 -20.91 -5.10
C SER A 317 -1.68 -20.03 -4.70
N PHE A 318 -1.64 -19.64 -3.43
CA PHE A 318 -0.75 -18.60 -2.96
C PHE A 318 -0.28 -18.81 -1.53
N CYS A 319 0.78 -18.11 -1.14
CA CYS A 319 1.30 -18.09 0.22
C CYS A 319 1.87 -16.69 0.53
N VAL A 320 1.58 -16.21 1.73
CA VAL A 320 2.22 -15.01 2.32
C VAL A 320 3.42 -15.51 3.10
N GLU A 321 4.63 -15.04 2.77
CA GLU A 321 5.87 -15.42 3.46
C GLU A 321 6.15 -16.95 3.48
N PRO A 322 6.40 -17.56 2.31
CA PRO A 322 6.54 -19.02 2.23
C PRO A 322 7.77 -19.53 2.99
N VAL A 323 7.57 -20.58 3.78
CA VAL A 323 8.64 -21.31 4.50
C VAL A 323 9.13 -22.53 3.72
N ALA A 324 10.37 -22.96 3.99
CA ALA A 324 10.93 -24.14 3.34
C ALA A 324 10.14 -25.41 3.71
N ILE A 325 9.94 -26.29 2.72
CA ILE A 325 9.25 -27.57 2.89
C ILE A 325 10.22 -28.74 2.88
N ASN A 326 9.95 -29.77 3.68
CA ASN A 326 10.76 -30.98 3.68
C ASN A 326 10.40 -31.87 2.47
N ARG A 327 11.18 -31.73 1.39
CA ARG A 327 10.98 -32.48 0.14
C ARG A 327 11.08 -34.00 0.31
N GLU A 328 12.00 -34.49 1.14
CA GLU A 328 12.17 -35.93 1.38
C GLU A 328 10.94 -36.51 2.07
N PHE A 329 10.44 -35.82 3.09
CA PHE A 329 9.21 -36.19 3.78
C PHE A 329 7.99 -36.16 2.84
N ILE A 330 7.88 -35.15 1.97
CA ILE A 330 6.82 -35.06 0.96
C ILE A 330 6.84 -36.29 0.04
N LEU A 331 8.03 -36.67 -0.47
CA LEU A 331 8.17 -37.83 -1.34
C LEU A 331 7.76 -39.12 -0.64
N GLN A 332 8.17 -39.30 0.62
CA GLN A 332 7.75 -40.45 1.43
C GLN A 332 6.23 -40.51 1.56
N GLN A 333 5.57 -39.40 1.88
CA GLN A 333 4.11 -39.34 2.03
C GLN A 333 3.38 -39.64 0.72
N ILE A 334 3.94 -39.21 -0.41
CA ILE A 334 3.39 -39.50 -1.75
C ILE A 334 3.48 -41.01 -2.07
N GLU A 335 4.58 -41.66 -1.72
CA GLU A 335 4.78 -43.10 -1.93
C GLU A 335 3.80 -43.93 -1.08
N GLU A 336 3.61 -43.56 0.18
CA GLU A 336 2.68 -44.22 1.12
C GLU A 336 1.22 -44.14 0.65
N GLN A 337 0.79 -42.99 0.10
CA GLN A 337 -0.59 -42.76 -0.34
C GLN A 337 -1.01 -43.51 -1.62
N LYS A 338 -0.06 -44.08 -2.39
CA LYS A 338 -0.29 -44.82 -3.66
C LYS A 338 -1.04 -44.04 -4.77
N LEU A 339 -1.47 -42.80 -4.50
CA LEU A 339 -2.15 -41.84 -5.39
C LEU A 339 -3.29 -42.43 -6.23
N LYS A 340 -4.16 -43.26 -5.63
CA LYS A 340 -5.24 -43.96 -6.36
C LYS A 340 -6.60 -43.29 -6.17
N GLY A 341 -7.41 -43.34 -7.22
CA GLY A 341 -8.83 -43.00 -7.16
C GLY A 341 -9.10 -41.51 -7.32
N ASN A 342 -9.95 -40.96 -6.45
CA ASN A 342 -10.44 -39.59 -6.47
C ASN A 342 -9.34 -38.60 -6.03
N MET A 343 -9.00 -37.63 -6.89
CA MET A 343 -7.92 -36.67 -6.59
C MET A 343 -8.22 -35.74 -5.42
N MET A 344 -9.50 -35.48 -5.11
CA MET A 344 -9.88 -34.77 -3.88
C MET A 344 -9.43 -35.54 -2.64
N ASN A 345 -9.72 -36.84 -2.59
CA ASN A 345 -9.34 -37.68 -1.46
C ASN A 345 -7.81 -37.79 -1.36
N VAL A 346 -7.10 -37.81 -2.49
CA VAL A 346 -5.63 -37.80 -2.53
C VAL A 346 -5.09 -36.51 -1.90
N ALA A 347 -5.61 -35.35 -2.31
CA ALA A 347 -5.21 -34.07 -1.76
C ALA A 347 -5.49 -33.96 -0.26
N GLU A 348 -6.69 -34.33 0.20
CA GLU A 348 -7.09 -34.34 1.61
C GLU A 348 -6.26 -35.32 2.47
N ALA A 349 -5.86 -36.46 1.91
CA ALA A 349 -5.05 -37.45 2.62
C ALA A 349 -3.61 -36.95 2.77
N LEU A 350 -3.02 -36.40 1.70
CA LEU A 350 -1.69 -35.80 1.74
C LEU A 350 -1.64 -34.58 2.66
N SER A 351 -2.64 -33.70 2.62
CA SER A 351 -2.66 -32.49 3.47
C SER A 351 -2.82 -32.81 4.97
N ARG A 352 -3.42 -33.95 5.32
CA ARG A 352 -3.46 -34.42 6.71
C ARG A 352 -2.11 -34.89 7.22
N ASN A 353 -1.30 -35.47 6.34
CA ASN A 353 0.02 -35.98 6.69
C ASN A 353 1.13 -34.92 6.55
N ILE A 354 0.89 -33.89 5.75
CA ILE A 354 1.81 -32.77 5.50
C ILE A 354 1.13 -31.51 6.05
N PRO A 355 1.17 -31.29 7.38
CA PRO A 355 0.48 -30.17 8.00
C PRO A 355 1.05 -28.83 7.51
N ASN A 356 0.23 -27.78 7.59
CA ASN A 356 0.57 -26.41 7.19
C ASN A 356 0.99 -26.28 5.72
N CYS A 357 0.50 -27.17 4.85
CA CYS A 357 0.71 -27.08 3.41
C CYS A 357 -0.61 -27.22 2.66
N LEU A 358 -0.77 -26.40 1.63
CA LEU A 358 -1.77 -26.61 0.60
C LEU A 358 -1.29 -27.71 -0.33
N VAL A 359 -2.17 -28.67 -0.61
CA VAL A 359 -1.93 -29.75 -1.57
C VAL A 359 -2.97 -29.66 -2.66
N HIS A 360 -2.52 -29.63 -3.92
CA HIS A 360 -3.38 -29.74 -5.09
C HIS A 360 -2.95 -30.96 -5.91
N ALA A 361 -3.92 -31.84 -6.19
CA ALA A 361 -3.72 -33.04 -6.99
C ALA A 361 -4.55 -32.97 -8.27
N VAL A 362 -3.94 -33.27 -9.42
CA VAL A 362 -4.61 -33.38 -10.72
C VAL A 362 -4.29 -34.73 -11.34
N SER A 363 -5.29 -35.41 -11.90
CA SER A 363 -5.13 -36.72 -12.51
C SER A 363 -4.11 -36.70 -13.65
N HIS A 364 -3.26 -37.72 -13.74
CA HIS A 364 -2.25 -37.86 -14.81
C HIS A 364 -2.84 -38.00 -16.22
N TYR A 365 -4.14 -38.27 -16.35
CA TYR A 365 -4.87 -38.28 -17.63
C TYR A 365 -5.16 -36.87 -18.16
N LYS A 366 -4.80 -35.82 -17.42
CA LYS A 366 -4.90 -34.43 -17.84
C LYS A 366 -3.54 -33.91 -18.32
N VAL A 367 -3.58 -32.93 -19.21
CA VAL A 367 -2.41 -32.09 -19.51
C VAL A 367 -2.47 -30.88 -18.58
N VAL A 368 -1.42 -30.71 -17.78
CA VAL A 368 -1.29 -29.61 -16.83
C VAL A 368 -0.12 -28.72 -17.26
N VAL A 369 -0.41 -27.45 -17.45
CA VAL A 369 0.61 -26.40 -17.60
C VAL A 369 0.73 -25.69 -16.26
N GLU A 370 1.95 -25.47 -15.78
CA GLU A 370 2.22 -24.89 -14.46
C GLU A 370 3.29 -23.79 -14.54
N THR A 371 3.14 -22.77 -13.71
CA THR A 371 4.12 -21.69 -13.50
C THR A 371 3.98 -21.11 -12.10
N ASN A 372 5.08 -20.63 -11.50
CA ASN A 372 5.10 -20.09 -10.15
C ASN A 372 6.29 -19.12 -9.93
N ASN A 373 6.27 -18.37 -8.82
CA ASN A 373 7.40 -17.54 -8.35
C ASN A 373 7.87 -17.91 -6.93
N PHE A 374 7.59 -19.13 -6.46
CA PHE A 374 8.08 -19.58 -5.18
C PHE A 374 9.60 -19.81 -5.22
N GLN A 375 10.27 -19.64 -4.08
CA GLN A 375 11.63 -20.13 -3.93
C GLN A 375 11.65 -21.67 -4.07
N PRO A 376 12.67 -22.27 -4.69
CA PRO A 376 12.73 -23.71 -4.92
C PRO A 376 12.52 -24.55 -3.64
N GLU A 377 13.04 -24.12 -2.51
CA GLU A 377 12.92 -24.78 -1.21
C GLU A 377 11.51 -24.72 -0.60
N CYS A 378 10.64 -23.82 -1.07
CA CYS A 378 9.28 -23.61 -0.53
C CYS A 378 8.18 -24.22 -1.41
N TYR A 379 8.54 -24.86 -2.53
CA TYR A 379 7.57 -25.32 -3.51
C TYR A 379 7.92 -26.69 -4.08
N TYR A 380 6.92 -27.55 -4.14
CA TYR A 380 7.02 -28.87 -4.75
C TYR A 380 5.98 -29.01 -5.86
N TYR A 381 6.44 -29.29 -7.07
CA TYR A 381 5.59 -29.68 -8.19
C TYR A 381 6.23 -30.82 -8.98
N ALA A 382 5.47 -31.90 -9.17
CA ALA A 382 5.94 -33.04 -9.97
C ALA A 382 4.79 -33.85 -10.57
N LYS A 383 5.07 -34.46 -11.72
CA LYS A 383 4.23 -35.51 -12.31
C LYS A 383 4.63 -36.86 -11.73
N HIS A 384 3.75 -37.45 -10.93
CA HIS A 384 3.85 -38.84 -10.48
C HIS A 384 3.08 -39.78 -11.40
N LYS A 385 3.27 -41.08 -11.22
CA LYS A 385 2.65 -42.15 -12.03
C LYS A 385 1.14 -41.98 -12.21
N LYS A 386 0.44 -41.40 -11.23
CA LYS A 386 -1.04 -41.31 -11.22
C LYS A 386 -1.61 -39.89 -11.12
N ALA A 387 -0.78 -38.92 -10.74
CA ALA A 387 -1.23 -37.54 -10.54
C ALA A 387 -0.08 -36.55 -10.72
N PHE A 388 -0.42 -35.33 -11.13
CA PHE A 388 0.38 -34.15 -10.86
C PHE A 388 0.09 -33.69 -9.43
N ILE A 389 1.13 -33.45 -8.66
CA ILE A 389 1.04 -33.01 -7.26
C ILE A 389 1.75 -31.67 -7.14
N CYS A 390 1.06 -30.70 -6.56
CA CYS A 390 1.58 -29.39 -6.21
C CYS A 390 1.41 -29.19 -4.70
N ILE A 391 2.49 -28.81 -4.00
CA ILE A 391 2.51 -28.60 -2.55
C ILE A 391 3.31 -27.35 -2.24
N HIS A 392 2.74 -26.48 -1.40
CA HIS A 392 3.42 -25.33 -0.83
C HIS A 392 2.83 -24.98 0.55
N PRO A 393 3.55 -24.23 1.40
CA PRO A 393 3.02 -23.75 2.68
C PRO A 393 1.77 -22.91 2.52
N VAL A 394 0.90 -22.88 3.54
CA VAL A 394 -0.25 -21.96 3.60
C VAL A 394 0.11 -20.63 4.23
#